data_AF-A0A918VKW6-F1
#
_entry.id   AF-A0A918VKW6-F1
#
_cell.length_a   1.000
_cell.length_b   1.000
_cell.length_c   1.000
_cell.angle_alpha   90.00
_cell.angle_beta   90.00
_cell.angle_gamma   90.00
#
_symmetry.space_group_name_H-M   'P 1'
#
loop_
_entity.id
_entity.type
_entity.pdbx_description
1 polymer ?
#
loop_
_entity_poly.entity_id
_entity_poly.type
_entity_poly.pdbx_seq_one_letter_code
_entity_poly.pdbx_strand_id
1 'polypeptide(L)'
;MIASTPVAGWTWGRDDERKDALASGLRDALIALESLGRHRLAVGEVRMRVSVTEAGRPESRLFDGEFPLSVDQGLVSVVAEELIGRVREHLRPGTVGSVDTYSSCSGIVKADGTDERQDDLFQLGSSAFAGFVTVNLTTSSDAWLPYDLKGRAQPIIYRANAPRLAAALQELAEVLHSETEPDDPTYFARPTEDGAENLTNADGSVPDLWRGREIPYRNRVFRSVPPFAEGYRRSADGEVLYVPVHDKRGRVLGYLWASDAHGAASFEPRDDADEDGFKAGLVWLDRLQSAYEHGMSPSAALREVAHLPDESGAGRAQTVAHPLIEDLAVLRERASED
;
A
#
# COMPACT_ATOMS: atom_id res chain seq x y z
N MET A 1 0.64 6.88 10.84
CA MET A 1 0.52 7.07 9.37
C MET A 1 0.62 5.71 8.68
N ILE A 2 0.13 5.60 7.44
CA ILE A 2 0.31 4.42 6.56
C ILE A 2 1.06 4.86 5.29
N ALA A 3 2.22 4.26 5.06
CA ALA A 3 2.99 4.40 3.83
C ALA A 3 2.47 3.48 2.71
N SER A 4 2.86 3.76 1.46
CA SER A 4 2.51 2.99 0.27
C SER A 4 3.47 1.83 0.03
N THR A 5 4.67 1.89 0.63
CA THR A 5 5.58 0.75 0.72
C THR A 5 5.75 0.33 2.17
N PRO A 6 6.04 -0.95 2.44
CA PRO A 6 6.24 -1.44 3.79
C PRO A 6 7.27 -0.63 4.58
N VAL A 7 6.95 -0.35 5.84
CA VAL A 7 7.85 0.22 6.84
C VAL A 7 8.78 -0.86 7.37
N ALA A 8 8.24 -2.05 7.66
CA ALA A 8 9.00 -3.19 8.14
C ALA A 8 8.36 -4.51 7.69
N GLY A 9 9.16 -5.57 7.65
CA GLY A 9 8.75 -6.91 7.28
C GLY A 9 9.53 -7.99 8.04
N TRP A 10 8.91 -9.15 8.20
CA TRP A 10 9.46 -10.33 8.85
C TRP A 10 9.03 -11.58 8.10
N THR A 11 9.92 -12.57 8.10
CA THR A 11 9.71 -13.85 7.44
C THR A 11 9.98 -15.00 8.41
N TRP A 12 9.18 -16.06 8.29
CA TRP A 12 9.37 -17.34 8.97
C TRP A 12 9.39 -18.44 7.92
N GLY A 13 10.43 -19.26 7.89
CA GLY A 13 10.62 -20.32 6.91
C GLY A 13 10.90 -21.67 7.54
N ARG A 14 10.35 -22.74 6.98
CA ARG A 14 10.66 -24.12 7.37
C ARG A 14 10.41 -25.11 6.24
N ASP A 15 11.06 -26.27 6.35
CA ASP A 15 10.78 -27.40 5.47
C ASP A 15 9.33 -27.92 5.67
N ASP A 16 8.70 -28.30 4.56
CA ASP A 16 7.40 -28.95 4.55
C ASP A 16 7.54 -30.47 4.72
N GLU A 17 7.62 -30.92 5.96
CA GLU A 17 7.71 -32.34 6.30
C GLU A 17 6.54 -33.17 5.77
N ARG A 18 5.36 -32.54 5.58
CA ARG A 18 4.13 -33.21 5.15
C ARG A 18 4.09 -33.46 3.65
N LYS A 19 4.93 -32.75 2.87
CA LYS A 19 4.96 -32.77 1.40
C LYS A 19 3.58 -32.49 0.79
N ASP A 20 2.87 -31.54 1.39
CA ASP A 20 1.51 -31.14 1.04
C ASP A 20 1.44 -29.61 1.11
N ALA A 21 2.03 -28.98 0.09
CA ALA A 21 2.21 -27.52 0.03
C ALA A 21 0.90 -26.76 0.27
N LEU A 22 -0.22 -27.26 -0.27
CA LEU A 22 -1.54 -26.67 -0.05
C LEU A 22 -1.95 -26.68 1.41
N ALA A 23 -1.86 -27.84 2.05
CA ALA A 23 -2.31 -27.98 3.43
C ALA A 23 -1.33 -27.36 4.44
N SER A 24 -0.05 -27.26 4.12
CA SER A 24 0.95 -26.60 4.96
C SER A 24 0.84 -25.07 4.85
N GLY A 25 0.82 -24.51 3.63
CA GLY A 25 0.70 -23.06 3.42
C GLY A 25 -0.60 -22.49 4.01
N LEU A 26 -1.75 -23.13 3.76
CA LEU A 26 -3.03 -22.66 4.31
C LEU A 26 -3.08 -22.74 5.85
N ARG A 27 -2.52 -23.79 6.47
CA ARG A 27 -2.52 -23.90 7.93
C ARG A 27 -1.62 -22.83 8.55
N ASP A 28 -0.42 -22.64 8.03
CA ASP A 28 0.53 -21.66 8.56
C ASP A 28 -0.01 -20.23 8.42
N ALA A 29 -0.62 -19.90 7.27
CA ALA A 29 -1.28 -18.61 7.05
C ALA A 29 -2.42 -18.36 8.06
N LEU A 30 -3.25 -19.37 8.32
CA LEU A 30 -4.38 -19.24 9.23
C LEU A 30 -3.95 -19.17 10.71
N ILE A 31 -2.95 -19.95 11.11
CA ILE A 31 -2.37 -19.88 12.46
C ILE A 31 -1.73 -18.51 12.70
N ALA A 32 -1.01 -17.98 11.70
CA ALA A 32 -0.45 -16.64 11.78
C ALA A 32 -1.55 -15.58 11.91
N LEU A 33 -2.63 -15.69 11.13
CA LEU A 33 -3.78 -14.79 11.23
C LEU A 33 -4.43 -14.83 12.62
N GLU A 34 -4.56 -16.02 13.23
CA GLU A 34 -5.06 -16.18 14.60
C GLU A 34 -4.18 -15.47 15.61
N SER A 35 -2.87 -15.61 15.47
CA SER A 35 -1.88 -14.94 16.32
C SER A 35 -2.06 -13.42 16.27
N LEU A 36 -2.14 -12.85 15.06
CA LEU A 36 -2.42 -11.42 14.89
C LEU A 36 -3.74 -11.01 15.55
N GLY A 37 -4.76 -11.87 15.46
CA GLY A 37 -6.06 -11.68 16.13
C GLY A 37 -5.95 -11.54 17.64
N ARG A 38 -5.21 -12.46 18.30
CA ARG A 38 -4.98 -12.43 19.76
C ARG A 38 -4.36 -11.12 20.24
N HIS A 39 -3.51 -10.52 19.41
CA HIS A 39 -2.86 -9.24 19.69
C HIS A 39 -3.64 -8.01 19.20
N ARG A 40 -4.84 -8.20 18.62
CA ARG A 40 -5.66 -7.14 17.96
C ARG A 40 -4.89 -6.41 16.86
N LEU A 41 -4.03 -7.14 16.14
CA LEU A 41 -3.32 -6.69 14.94
C LEU A 41 -4.05 -7.11 13.66
N ALA A 42 -4.98 -8.06 13.77
CA ALA A 42 -6.04 -8.34 12.81
C ALA A 42 -7.38 -8.32 13.55
N VAL A 43 -8.39 -7.59 13.05
CA VAL A 43 -9.73 -7.50 13.67
C VAL A 43 -10.84 -7.54 12.62
N GLY A 44 -11.98 -8.13 12.99
CA GLY A 44 -13.13 -8.24 12.11
C GLY A 44 -12.95 -9.28 10.99
N GLU A 45 -13.52 -8.97 9.82
CA GLU A 45 -13.43 -9.82 8.63
C GLU A 45 -12.14 -9.50 7.84
N VAL A 46 -11.39 -10.55 7.53
CA VAL A 46 -10.19 -10.52 6.67
C VAL A 46 -10.47 -11.33 5.42
N ARG A 47 -10.18 -10.77 4.24
CA ARG A 47 -10.25 -11.53 2.99
C ARG A 47 -8.88 -12.15 2.69
N MET A 48 -8.84 -13.47 2.69
CA MET A 48 -7.66 -14.23 2.28
C MET A 48 -7.80 -14.64 0.82
N ARG A 49 -6.91 -14.13 -0.02
CA ARG A 49 -6.73 -14.65 -1.38
C ARG A 49 -5.84 -15.88 -1.34
N VAL A 50 -6.21 -16.90 -2.10
CA VAL A 50 -5.45 -18.14 -2.29
C VAL A 50 -5.23 -18.32 -3.79
N SER A 51 -3.98 -18.50 -4.19
CA SER A 51 -3.57 -18.80 -5.56
C SER A 51 -2.77 -20.10 -5.58
N VAL A 52 -3.08 -20.97 -6.53
CA VAL A 52 -2.34 -22.22 -6.75
C VAL A 52 -1.85 -22.25 -8.19
N THR A 53 -0.54 -22.34 -8.38
CA THR A 53 0.07 -22.42 -9.71
C THR A 53 0.30 -23.87 -10.15
N GLU A 54 0.43 -24.10 -11.45
CA GLU A 54 0.82 -25.39 -12.00
C GLU A 54 2.36 -25.56 -11.95
N ALA A 55 2.81 -26.74 -11.57
CA ALA A 55 4.23 -27.06 -11.46
C ALA A 55 4.97 -26.79 -12.79
N GLY A 56 6.03 -26.00 -12.73
CA GLY A 56 6.82 -25.59 -13.90
C GLY A 56 6.15 -24.56 -14.81
N ARG A 57 4.96 -24.05 -14.46
CA ARG A 57 4.19 -23.05 -15.23
C ARG A 57 3.60 -21.99 -14.28
N PRO A 58 4.40 -21.04 -13.79
CA PRO A 58 3.94 -20.06 -12.79
C PRO A 58 2.79 -19.16 -13.28
N GLU A 59 2.70 -18.90 -14.60
CA GLU A 59 1.60 -18.13 -15.21
C GLU A 59 0.30 -18.94 -15.34
N SER A 60 0.35 -20.27 -15.16
CA SER A 60 -0.80 -21.17 -15.23
C SER A 60 -1.38 -21.37 -13.82
N ARG A 61 -2.54 -20.77 -13.54
CA ARG A 61 -3.21 -20.93 -12.24
C ARG A 61 -4.15 -22.13 -12.25
N LEU A 62 -3.93 -23.10 -11.36
CA LEU A 62 -4.86 -24.20 -11.09
C LEU A 62 -6.05 -23.75 -10.24
N PHE A 63 -5.85 -22.76 -9.37
CA PHE A 63 -6.89 -22.13 -8.56
C PHE A 63 -6.54 -20.67 -8.27
N ASP A 64 -7.55 -19.81 -8.16
CA ASP A 64 -7.45 -18.43 -7.69
C ASP A 64 -8.80 -18.03 -7.10
N GLY A 65 -8.83 -17.66 -5.81
CA GLY A 65 -10.07 -17.35 -5.11
C GLY A 65 -9.84 -16.57 -3.83
N GLU A 66 -10.91 -15.96 -3.31
CA GLU A 66 -10.91 -15.21 -2.06
C GLU A 66 -11.88 -15.82 -1.06
N PHE A 67 -11.48 -15.84 0.21
CA PHE A 67 -12.24 -16.40 1.30
C PHE A 67 -12.38 -15.37 2.43
N PRO A 68 -13.61 -15.01 2.83
CA PRO A 68 -13.81 -14.19 4.02
C PRO A 68 -13.56 -15.03 5.28
N LEU A 69 -12.76 -14.49 6.19
CA LEU A 69 -12.38 -15.11 7.45
C LEU A 69 -12.70 -14.16 8.60
N SER A 70 -13.38 -14.65 9.64
CA SER A 70 -13.66 -13.87 10.84
C SER A 70 -12.62 -14.17 11.91
N VAL A 71 -11.80 -13.18 12.25
CA VAL A 71 -10.73 -13.34 13.26
C VAL A 71 -11.30 -13.49 14.68
N ASP A 72 -12.49 -12.96 14.93
CA ASP A 72 -13.12 -12.91 16.26
C ASP A 72 -13.74 -14.23 16.75
N GLN A 73 -13.81 -15.27 15.90
CA GLN A 73 -14.54 -16.51 16.21
C GLN A 73 -13.68 -17.71 16.63
N GLY A 74 -12.37 -17.50 16.86
CA GLY A 74 -11.42 -18.44 17.48
C GLY A 74 -11.76 -19.93 17.39
N LEU A 75 -11.38 -20.59 16.29
CA LEU A 75 -11.37 -22.06 16.09
C LEU A 75 -10.77 -22.40 14.72
N VAL A 76 -9.50 -22.03 14.52
CA VAL A 76 -8.87 -22.03 13.19
C VAL A 76 -8.64 -23.42 12.58
N SER A 77 -8.48 -24.47 13.38
CA SER A 77 -8.22 -25.81 12.82
C SER A 77 -9.39 -26.36 11.98
N VAL A 78 -10.63 -26.09 12.39
CA VAL A 78 -11.83 -26.51 11.65
C VAL A 78 -11.94 -25.71 10.34
N VAL A 79 -11.70 -24.39 10.41
CA VAL A 79 -11.69 -23.52 9.23
C VAL A 79 -10.60 -23.92 8.24
N ALA A 80 -9.42 -24.33 8.73
CA ALA A 80 -8.32 -24.77 7.89
C ALA A 80 -8.68 -26.01 7.07
N GLU A 81 -9.22 -27.05 7.70
CA GLU A 81 -9.61 -28.27 6.97
C GLU A 81 -10.75 -28.02 5.98
N GLU A 82 -11.73 -27.19 6.35
CA GLU A 82 -12.79 -26.78 5.42
C GLU A 82 -12.24 -26.00 4.22
N LEU A 83 -11.35 -25.04 4.45
CA LEU A 83 -10.73 -24.24 3.40
C LEU A 83 -9.87 -25.10 2.48
N ILE A 84 -9.03 -25.97 3.04
CA ILE A 84 -8.21 -26.93 2.27
C ILE A 84 -9.12 -27.81 1.43
N GLY A 85 -10.20 -28.36 2.00
CA GLY A 85 -11.19 -29.17 1.28
C GLY A 85 -11.82 -28.41 0.12
N ARG A 86 -12.28 -27.18 0.34
CA ARG A 86 -12.89 -26.32 -0.69
C ARG A 86 -11.91 -26.02 -1.82
N VAL A 87 -10.67 -25.65 -1.52
CA VAL A 87 -9.66 -25.38 -2.56
C VAL A 87 -9.39 -26.65 -3.37
N ARG A 88 -9.22 -27.81 -2.70
CA ARG A 88 -9.00 -29.09 -3.38
C ARG A 88 -10.11 -29.49 -4.32
N GLU A 89 -11.36 -29.30 -3.91
CA GLU A 89 -12.53 -29.62 -4.73
C GLU A 89 -12.60 -28.78 -6.01
N HIS A 90 -12.11 -27.54 -5.96
CA HIS A 90 -12.15 -26.59 -7.07
C HIS A 90 -10.84 -26.48 -7.86
N LEU A 91 -9.82 -27.28 -7.52
CA LEU A 91 -8.56 -27.31 -8.26
C LEU A 91 -8.80 -27.81 -9.69
N ARG A 92 -8.31 -27.04 -10.67
CA ARG A 92 -8.24 -27.53 -12.05
C ARG A 92 -7.24 -28.70 -12.15
N PRO A 93 -7.42 -29.64 -13.09
CA PRO A 93 -6.47 -30.73 -13.32
C PRO A 93 -5.06 -30.20 -13.58
N GLY A 94 -4.08 -30.73 -12.84
CA GLY A 94 -2.68 -30.35 -12.96
C GLY A 94 -1.90 -30.75 -11.70
N THR A 95 -0.58 -30.62 -11.76
CA THR A 95 0.29 -30.82 -10.59
C THR A 95 0.47 -29.48 -9.88
N VAL A 96 0.22 -29.44 -8.58
CA VAL A 96 0.44 -28.23 -7.76
C VAL A 96 1.91 -27.82 -7.81
N GLY A 97 2.15 -26.55 -8.16
CA GLY A 97 3.46 -25.90 -8.18
C GLY A 97 3.72 -25.14 -6.88
N SER A 98 3.23 -23.90 -6.81
CA SER A 98 3.20 -23.07 -5.60
C SER A 98 1.78 -22.91 -5.07
N VAL A 99 1.68 -22.69 -3.76
CA VAL A 99 0.46 -22.23 -3.09
C VAL A 99 0.79 -20.95 -2.37
N ASP A 100 0.11 -19.88 -2.74
CA ASP A 100 0.37 -18.54 -2.23
C ASP A 100 -0.91 -17.99 -1.59
N THR A 101 -0.78 -17.44 -0.39
CA THR A 101 -1.87 -16.74 0.30
C THR A 101 -1.53 -15.28 0.50
N TYR A 102 -2.53 -14.41 0.46
CA TYR A 102 -2.37 -13.00 0.73
C TYR A 102 -3.61 -12.43 1.42
N SER A 103 -3.41 -11.67 2.49
CA SER A 103 -4.46 -11.04 3.29
C SER A 103 -4.03 -9.65 3.73
N SER A 104 -4.90 -8.65 3.55
CA SER A 104 -4.74 -7.35 4.21
C SER A 104 -5.56 -7.32 5.50
N CYS A 105 -4.92 -6.93 6.61
CA CYS A 105 -5.48 -6.99 7.94
C CYS A 105 -5.66 -5.58 8.51
N SER A 106 -6.92 -5.19 8.76
CA SER A 106 -7.21 -4.07 9.67
C SER A 106 -6.85 -4.47 11.09
N GLY A 107 -6.29 -3.56 11.87
CA GLY A 107 -5.94 -3.80 13.26
C GLY A 107 -6.25 -2.60 14.15
N ILE A 108 -5.87 -2.68 15.41
CA ILE A 108 -6.04 -1.60 16.37
C ILE A 108 -4.68 -0.95 16.64
N VAL A 109 -4.61 0.37 16.49
CA VAL A 109 -3.51 1.20 16.97
C VAL A 109 -3.96 1.89 18.24
N LYS A 110 -3.17 1.74 19.30
CA LYS A 110 -3.45 2.36 20.60
C LYS A 110 -2.86 3.76 20.65
N ALA A 111 -3.66 4.74 21.03
CA ALA A 111 -3.25 6.12 21.28
C ALA A 111 -3.67 6.55 22.69
N ASP A 112 -3.44 7.82 23.04
CA ASP A 112 -3.80 8.34 24.36
C ASP A 112 -5.32 8.22 24.60
N GLY A 113 -5.71 7.31 25.49
CA GLY A 113 -7.10 7.06 25.85
C GLY A 113 -8.02 6.52 24.75
N THR A 114 -7.49 6.17 23.57
CA THR A 114 -8.29 5.75 22.42
C THR A 114 -7.68 4.55 21.69
N ASP A 115 -8.54 3.60 21.32
CA ASP A 115 -8.23 2.51 20.41
C ASP A 115 -8.75 2.91 19.03
N GLU A 116 -7.84 3.13 18.08
CA GLU A 116 -8.19 3.48 16.71
C GLU A 116 -8.11 2.23 15.82
N ARG A 117 -9.18 1.94 15.08
CA ARG A 117 -9.11 0.94 14.02
C ARG A 117 -8.37 1.56 12.83
N GLN A 118 -7.30 0.89 12.42
CA GLN A 118 -6.54 1.26 11.24
C GLN A 118 -6.65 0.14 10.21
N ASP A 119 -7.12 0.50 9.02
CA ASP A 119 -7.18 -0.41 7.88
C ASP A 119 -5.79 -0.63 7.29
N ASP A 120 -5.59 -1.80 6.66
CA ASP A 120 -4.31 -2.21 6.05
C ASP A 120 -3.10 -2.06 6.99
N LEU A 121 -3.31 -2.36 8.28
CA LEU A 121 -2.27 -2.24 9.31
C LEU A 121 -1.13 -3.24 9.06
N PHE A 122 -1.49 -4.46 8.65
CA PHE A 122 -0.56 -5.51 8.26
C PHE A 122 -1.00 -6.19 6.97
N GLN A 123 -0.03 -6.59 6.16
CA GLN A 123 -0.22 -7.59 5.13
C GLN A 123 0.41 -8.90 5.60
N LEU A 124 -0.38 -9.98 5.52
CA LEU A 124 0.04 -11.33 5.87
C LEU A 124 0.01 -12.20 4.62
N GLY A 125 1.11 -12.90 4.35
CA GLY A 125 1.21 -13.82 3.24
C GLY A 125 1.84 -15.15 3.65
N SER A 126 1.60 -16.18 2.84
CA SER A 126 2.35 -17.43 2.91
C SER A 126 2.66 -17.91 1.50
N SER A 127 3.77 -18.62 1.34
CA SER A 127 4.14 -19.29 0.09
C SER A 127 4.65 -20.68 0.41
N ALA A 128 4.02 -21.70 -0.18
CA ALA A 128 4.47 -23.08 -0.08
C ALA A 128 4.87 -23.57 -1.46
N PHE A 129 6.16 -23.87 -1.64
CA PHE A 129 6.74 -24.26 -2.91
C PHE A 129 7.95 -25.18 -2.71
N ALA A 130 8.10 -26.18 -3.57
CA ALA A 130 9.26 -27.08 -3.60
C ALA A 130 9.63 -27.73 -2.25
N GLY A 131 8.63 -27.99 -1.40
CA GLY A 131 8.85 -28.60 -0.08
C GLY A 131 9.32 -27.62 0.99
N PHE A 132 9.19 -26.32 0.78
CA PHE A 132 9.45 -25.27 1.74
C PHE A 132 8.21 -24.40 1.92
N VAL A 133 7.91 -23.99 3.15
CA VAL A 133 6.81 -23.07 3.45
C VAL A 133 7.39 -21.83 4.12
N THR A 134 6.98 -20.67 3.63
CA THR A 134 7.26 -19.38 4.25
C THR A 134 5.98 -18.67 4.63
N VAL A 135 6.03 -17.91 5.73
CA VAL A 135 5.04 -16.91 6.10
C VAL A 135 5.76 -15.57 6.14
N ASN A 136 5.13 -14.53 5.59
CA ASN A 136 5.63 -13.17 5.66
C ASN A 136 4.59 -12.26 6.31
N LEU A 137 5.06 -11.32 7.11
CA LEU A 137 4.26 -10.27 7.72
C LEU A 137 4.93 -8.94 7.40
N THR A 138 4.17 -8.00 6.85
CA THR A 138 4.67 -6.63 6.64
C THR A 138 3.70 -5.61 7.21
N THR A 139 4.23 -4.48 7.67
CA THR A 139 3.42 -3.33 8.10
C THR A 139 3.85 -2.10 7.34
N SER A 140 2.88 -1.29 6.97
CA SER A 140 3.12 0.04 6.40
C SER A 140 2.90 1.16 7.41
N SER A 141 2.69 0.83 8.68
CA SER A 141 2.46 1.80 9.74
C SER A 141 3.72 2.14 10.53
N ASP A 142 3.85 3.39 10.95
CA ASP A 142 4.88 3.87 11.86
C ASP A 142 4.48 3.77 13.34
N ALA A 143 3.28 3.27 13.69
CA ALA A 143 2.84 3.15 15.09
C ALA A 143 3.79 2.30 15.98
N TRP A 144 4.66 1.53 15.35
CA TRP A 144 5.66 0.65 15.95
C TRP A 144 7.01 1.32 16.20
N LEU A 145 7.17 2.58 15.79
CA LEU A 145 8.44 3.30 15.84
C LEU A 145 8.41 4.42 16.91
N PRO A 146 9.52 4.73 17.58
CA PRO A 146 9.60 5.86 18.52
C PRO A 146 9.30 7.24 17.89
N TYR A 147 9.64 7.41 16.61
CA TYR A 147 9.35 8.59 15.80
C TYR A 147 8.48 8.22 14.60
N ASP A 148 7.56 9.10 14.23
CA ASP A 148 6.71 8.94 13.06
C ASP A 148 7.52 9.13 11.76
N LEU A 149 6.93 8.84 10.59
CA LEU A 149 7.65 9.00 9.31
C LEU A 149 8.00 10.46 8.97
N LYS A 150 7.46 11.43 9.72
CA LYS A 150 7.78 12.87 9.60
C LYS A 150 8.89 13.29 10.57
N GLY A 151 9.53 12.34 11.27
CA GLY A 151 10.60 12.57 12.23
C GLY A 151 10.13 13.14 13.57
N ARG A 152 8.83 13.08 13.88
CA ARG A 152 8.26 13.61 15.12
C ARG A 152 8.20 12.51 16.17
N ALA A 153 8.61 12.82 17.39
CA ALA A 153 8.54 11.86 18.49
C ALA A 153 7.08 11.51 18.80
N GLN A 154 6.79 10.20 18.93
CA GLN A 154 5.45 9.68 19.26
C GLN A 154 5.48 8.70 20.45
N PRO A 155 6.04 9.09 21.61
CA PRO A 155 6.33 8.17 22.70
C PRO A 155 5.10 7.47 23.30
N ILE A 156 3.93 8.12 23.27
CA ILE A 156 2.68 7.55 23.79
C ILE A 156 2.20 6.40 22.88
N ILE A 157 2.20 6.62 21.56
CA ILE A 157 1.82 5.62 20.56
C ILE A 157 2.80 4.45 20.62
N TYR A 158 4.10 4.73 20.57
CA TYR A 158 5.14 3.70 20.60
C TYR A 158 5.04 2.80 21.84
N ARG A 159 4.94 3.40 23.04
CA ARG A 159 4.86 2.64 24.30
C ARG A 159 3.62 1.75 24.40
N ALA A 160 2.52 2.15 23.76
CA ALA A 160 1.28 1.38 23.76
C ALA A 160 1.26 0.24 22.72
N ASN A 161 2.06 0.33 21.66
CA ASN A 161 1.99 -0.57 20.51
C ASN A 161 3.22 -1.48 20.33
N ALA A 162 4.43 -0.98 20.56
CA ALA A 162 5.66 -1.76 20.33
C ALA A 162 5.74 -3.07 21.14
N PRO A 163 5.40 -3.11 22.45
CA PRO A 163 5.39 -4.38 23.20
C PRO A 163 4.39 -5.40 22.65
N ARG A 164 3.35 -4.94 21.97
CA ARG A 164 2.27 -5.75 21.41
C ARG A 164 2.69 -6.37 20.09
N LEU A 165 3.44 -5.62 19.27
CA LEU A 165 4.12 -6.16 18.10
C LEU A 165 5.17 -7.19 18.51
N ALA A 166 6.03 -6.88 19.49
CA ALA A 166 7.05 -7.79 19.99
C ALA A 166 6.44 -9.13 20.46
N ALA A 167 5.35 -9.07 21.24
CA ALA A 167 4.64 -10.26 21.69
C ALA A 167 4.04 -11.08 20.53
N ALA A 168 3.52 -10.41 19.50
CA ALA A 168 2.99 -11.09 18.31
C ALA A 168 4.10 -11.77 17.49
N LEU A 169 5.24 -11.11 17.29
CA LEU A 169 6.38 -11.68 16.56
C LEU A 169 6.97 -12.89 17.30
N GLN A 170 7.09 -12.81 18.62
CA GLN A 170 7.50 -13.96 19.44
C GLN A 170 6.52 -15.12 19.32
N GLU A 171 5.22 -14.85 19.44
CA GLU A 171 4.20 -15.89 19.32
C GLU A 171 4.19 -16.52 17.92
N LEU A 172 4.36 -15.73 16.86
CA LEU A 172 4.50 -16.21 15.49
C LEU A 172 5.68 -17.17 15.34
N ALA A 173 6.84 -16.83 15.89
CA ALA A 173 8.00 -17.72 15.89
C ALA A 173 7.70 -19.06 16.58
N GLU A 174 7.02 -19.02 17.73
CA GLU A 174 6.64 -20.21 18.49
C GLU A 174 5.66 -21.12 17.71
N VAL A 175 4.58 -20.54 17.14
CA VAL A 175 3.52 -21.31 16.47
C VAL A 175 3.90 -21.77 15.06
N LEU A 176 4.79 -21.04 14.38
CA LEU A 176 5.32 -21.42 13.07
C LEU A 176 6.56 -22.31 13.19
N HIS A 177 7.09 -22.51 14.40
CA HIS A 177 8.27 -23.32 14.67
C HIS A 177 9.50 -22.89 13.86
N SER A 178 9.68 -21.58 13.73
CA SER A 178 10.77 -20.95 12.97
C SER A 178 11.16 -19.65 13.67
N GLU A 179 12.43 -19.28 13.63
CA GLU A 179 12.89 -18.01 14.22
C GLU A 179 12.32 -16.83 13.42
N THR A 180 12.11 -15.69 14.08
CA THR A 180 11.71 -14.46 13.39
C THR A 180 12.90 -13.92 12.62
N GLU A 181 12.88 -14.02 11.29
CA GLU A 181 13.89 -13.42 10.42
C GLU A 181 13.41 -12.03 9.99
N PRO A 182 14.04 -10.94 10.47
CA PRO A 182 13.70 -9.60 10.01
C PRO A 182 14.16 -9.39 8.56
N ASP A 183 13.31 -8.79 7.73
CA ASP A 183 13.66 -8.47 6.35
C ASP A 183 14.76 -7.37 6.28
N ASP A 184 15.31 -7.16 5.08
CA ASP A 184 16.24 -6.08 4.83
C ASP A 184 15.67 -4.70 5.23
N PRO A 185 16.52 -3.76 5.71
CA PRO A 185 16.09 -2.41 6.01
C PRO A 185 15.37 -1.75 4.83
N THR A 186 14.22 -1.15 5.11
CA THR A 186 13.45 -0.39 4.13
C THR A 186 13.97 1.05 4.05
N TYR A 187 13.36 1.88 3.19
CA TYR A 187 13.63 3.32 3.21
C TYR A 187 13.13 4.02 4.48
N PHE A 188 12.33 3.35 5.33
CA PHE A 188 11.66 3.93 6.48
C PHE A 188 12.23 3.46 7.82
N ALA A 189 12.55 2.18 7.94
CA ALA A 189 12.96 1.58 9.20
C ALA A 189 13.85 0.35 8.98
N ARG A 190 14.55 -0.05 10.04
CA ARG A 190 15.24 -1.33 10.14
C ARG A 190 14.37 -2.30 10.94
N PRO A 191 13.85 -3.38 10.34
CA PRO A 191 13.24 -4.47 11.10
C PRO A 191 14.21 -5.10 12.10
N THR A 192 13.71 -5.54 13.25
CA THR A 192 14.41 -6.30 14.29
C THR A 192 13.59 -7.55 14.65
N GLU A 193 14.16 -8.51 15.38
CA GLU A 193 13.46 -9.75 15.76
C GLU A 193 12.18 -9.49 16.57
N ASP A 194 12.10 -8.35 17.26
CA ASP A 194 11.01 -7.97 18.17
C ASP A 194 10.27 -6.69 17.75
N GLY A 195 10.57 -6.12 16.58
CA GLY A 195 9.94 -4.89 16.13
C GLY A 195 10.70 -4.19 15.01
N ALA A 196 10.79 -2.87 15.08
CA ALA A 196 11.50 -2.07 14.09
C ALA A 196 12.07 -0.79 14.71
N GLU A 197 13.14 -0.28 14.11
CA GLU A 197 13.86 0.91 14.56
C GLU A 197 13.84 2.01 13.50
N ASN A 198 13.68 3.27 13.93
CA ASN A 198 13.81 4.42 13.04
C ASN A 198 15.22 4.47 12.43
N LEU A 199 15.31 4.87 11.16
CA LEU A 199 16.59 5.29 10.57
C LEU A 199 17.00 6.65 11.14
N THR A 200 18.30 6.83 11.36
CA THR A 200 18.87 8.07 11.88
C THR A 200 19.94 8.62 10.94
N ASN A 201 20.06 9.94 10.92
CA ASN A 201 21.19 10.63 10.32
C ASN A 201 22.47 10.41 11.15
N ALA A 202 23.62 10.77 10.59
CA ALA A 202 24.91 10.63 11.28
C ALA A 202 25.00 11.45 12.60
N ASP A 203 24.17 12.49 12.74
CA ASP A 203 24.06 13.32 13.96
C ASP A 203 23.04 12.77 14.98
N GLY A 204 22.39 11.65 14.69
CA GLY A 204 21.37 11.03 15.52
C GLY A 204 19.95 11.57 15.35
N SER A 205 19.73 12.56 14.48
CA SER A 205 18.38 13.06 14.16
C SER A 205 17.60 12.05 13.31
N VAL A 206 16.27 12.01 13.47
CA VAL A 206 15.38 11.21 12.62
C VAL A 206 14.89 12.09 11.46
N PRO A 207 15.16 11.74 10.20
CA PRO A 207 14.75 12.54 9.05
C PRO A 207 13.22 12.46 8.78
N ASP A 208 12.68 13.47 8.10
CA ASP A 208 11.34 13.43 7.52
C ASP A 208 11.35 12.56 6.25
N LEU A 209 11.14 11.26 6.45
CA LEU A 209 11.08 10.26 5.37
C LEU A 209 9.75 10.30 4.63
N TRP A 210 8.72 10.89 5.21
CA TRP A 210 7.44 11.10 4.54
C TRP A 210 7.59 12.07 3.38
N ARG A 211 8.10 13.28 3.65
CA ARG A 211 8.40 14.26 2.59
C ARG A 211 9.55 13.80 1.71
N GLY A 212 10.61 13.24 2.30
CA GLY A 212 11.83 12.90 1.56
C GLY A 212 11.74 11.64 0.69
N ARG A 213 10.82 10.71 0.97
CA ARG A 213 10.70 9.40 0.28
C ARG A 213 9.28 9.11 -0.17
N GLU A 214 8.33 9.11 0.76
CA GLU A 214 6.97 8.64 0.51
C GLU A 214 6.21 9.52 -0.50
N ILE A 215 6.23 10.84 -0.32
CA ILE A 215 5.56 11.78 -1.23
C ILE A 215 6.14 11.66 -2.66
N PRO A 216 7.48 11.72 -2.87
CA PRO A 216 8.06 11.49 -4.19
C PRO A 216 7.71 10.12 -4.80
N TYR A 217 7.63 9.07 -3.98
CA TYR A 217 7.25 7.74 -4.45
C TYR A 217 5.79 7.71 -4.94
N ARG A 218 4.85 8.19 -4.12
CA ARG A 218 3.43 8.31 -4.47
C ARG A 218 3.23 9.13 -5.74
N ASN A 219 3.90 10.28 -5.82
CA ASN A 219 3.72 11.22 -6.92
C ASN A 219 4.32 10.72 -8.25
N ARG A 220 5.04 9.58 -8.27
CA ARG A 220 5.52 8.95 -9.51
C ARG A 220 4.38 8.63 -10.46
N VAL A 221 3.19 8.27 -9.95
CA VAL A 221 2.02 8.01 -10.79
C VAL A 221 1.73 9.22 -11.68
N PHE A 222 1.90 10.45 -11.20
CA PHE A 222 1.62 11.65 -12.00
C PHE A 222 2.68 11.97 -13.05
N ARG A 223 3.81 11.27 -13.05
CA ARG A 223 4.97 11.55 -13.90
C ARG A 223 5.22 10.48 -14.96
N SER A 224 4.66 9.28 -14.79
CA SER A 224 4.78 8.20 -15.78
C SER A 224 3.44 7.51 -16.01
N VAL A 225 3.12 7.26 -17.28
CA VAL A 225 2.00 6.39 -17.66
C VAL A 225 2.42 4.94 -17.39
N PRO A 226 1.56 4.08 -16.81
CA PRO A 226 1.86 2.65 -16.68
C PRO A 226 2.27 2.05 -18.04
N PRO A 227 3.24 1.11 -18.06
CA PRO A 227 3.55 0.37 -19.28
C PRO A 227 2.27 -0.23 -19.86
N PHE A 228 2.04 -0.05 -21.17
CA PHE A 228 0.88 -0.58 -21.90
C PHE A 228 -0.47 0.11 -21.63
N ALA A 229 -0.51 1.21 -20.88
CA ALA A 229 -1.70 2.07 -20.82
C ALA A 229 -1.65 3.15 -21.92
N GLU A 230 -2.79 3.35 -22.61
CA GLU A 230 -2.98 4.46 -23.53
C GLU A 230 -3.53 5.68 -22.78
N GLY A 231 -3.04 6.87 -23.13
CA GLY A 231 -3.42 8.12 -22.46
C GLY A 231 -2.53 9.29 -22.86
N TYR A 232 -2.80 10.46 -22.28
CA TYR A 232 -1.89 11.58 -22.39
C TYR A 232 -0.52 11.25 -21.77
N ARG A 233 0.56 11.75 -22.39
CA ARG A 233 1.88 11.70 -21.75
C ARG A 233 1.86 12.47 -20.44
N ARG A 234 2.71 12.05 -19.49
CA ARG A 234 2.86 12.69 -18.17
C ARG A 234 4.14 13.54 -18.05
N SER A 235 4.73 13.85 -19.20
CA SER A 235 5.89 14.73 -19.34
C SER A 235 5.75 15.61 -20.59
N ALA A 236 6.30 16.81 -20.50
CA ALA A 236 6.43 17.77 -21.59
C ALA A 236 7.74 18.55 -21.38
N ASP A 237 8.38 18.98 -22.47
CA ASP A 237 9.54 19.84 -22.41
C ASP A 237 9.08 21.29 -22.62
N GLY A 238 9.39 22.20 -21.68
CA GLY A 238 9.03 23.61 -21.77
C GLY A 238 7.66 23.97 -21.22
N GLU A 239 7.02 24.96 -21.86
CA GLU A 239 5.80 25.60 -21.37
C GLU A 239 4.57 24.69 -21.40
N VAL A 240 3.80 24.74 -20.30
CA VAL A 240 2.52 24.07 -20.14
C VAL A 240 1.45 25.07 -19.72
N LEU A 241 0.20 24.80 -20.13
CA LEU A 241 -0.96 25.47 -19.57
C LEU A 241 -1.28 24.82 -18.23
N TYR A 242 -1.56 25.58 -17.18
CA TYR A 242 -1.96 25.02 -15.90
C TYR A 242 -3.04 25.83 -15.18
N VAL A 243 -3.75 25.15 -14.29
CA VAL A 243 -4.72 25.73 -13.36
C VAL A 243 -4.55 25.14 -11.96
N PRO A 244 -4.55 25.95 -10.89
CA PRO A 244 -4.51 25.44 -9.52
C PRO A 244 -5.85 24.79 -9.15
N VAL A 245 -5.79 23.68 -8.43
CA VAL A 245 -6.95 23.00 -7.86
C VAL A 245 -6.99 23.31 -6.37
N HIS A 246 -8.14 23.77 -5.88
CA HIS A 246 -8.32 24.14 -4.48
C HIS A 246 -9.30 23.23 -3.75
N ASP A 247 -9.04 22.98 -2.47
CA ASP A 247 -10.04 22.37 -1.58
C ASP A 247 -11.16 23.35 -1.22
N LYS A 248 -12.16 22.87 -0.46
CA LYS A 248 -13.31 23.68 -0.01
C LYS A 248 -12.92 24.86 0.88
N ARG A 249 -11.70 24.88 1.43
CA ARG A 249 -11.17 25.93 2.32
C ARG A 249 -10.26 26.91 1.56
N GLY A 250 -10.03 26.69 0.26
CA GLY A 250 -9.19 27.53 -0.59
C GLY A 250 -7.70 27.20 -0.54
N ARG A 251 -7.30 26.08 0.06
CA ARG A 251 -5.90 25.60 0.01
C ARG A 251 -5.66 24.91 -1.33
N VAL A 252 -4.49 25.15 -1.94
CA VAL A 252 -4.09 24.52 -3.20
C VAL A 252 -3.72 23.05 -2.93
N LEU A 253 -4.40 22.13 -3.62
CA LEU A 253 -4.12 20.69 -3.59
C LEU A 253 -3.05 20.28 -4.63
N GLY A 254 -2.92 21.07 -5.69
CA GLY A 254 -1.98 20.85 -6.77
C GLY A 254 -2.38 21.63 -8.02
N TYR A 255 -1.74 21.30 -9.13
CA TYR A 255 -1.90 22.00 -10.40
C TYR A 255 -2.25 21.02 -11.52
N LEU A 256 -3.39 21.22 -12.16
CA LEU A 256 -3.74 20.49 -13.37
C LEU A 256 -3.07 21.17 -14.56
N TRP A 257 -2.38 20.42 -15.42
CA TRP A 257 -1.62 21.00 -16.53
C TRP A 257 -1.75 20.22 -17.85
N ALA A 258 -1.51 20.91 -18.97
CA ALA A 258 -1.58 20.35 -20.32
C ALA A 258 -0.60 21.00 -21.31
N SER A 259 -0.16 20.22 -22.29
CA SER A 259 0.69 20.61 -23.42
C SER A 259 0.23 19.90 -24.69
N ASP A 260 -0.39 20.66 -25.61
CA ASP A 260 -0.79 20.13 -26.91
C ASP A 260 0.44 19.74 -27.75
N ALA A 261 1.55 20.50 -27.64
CA ALA A 261 2.79 20.24 -28.37
C ALA A 261 3.39 18.85 -28.08
N HIS A 262 3.17 18.34 -26.85
CA HIS A 262 3.71 17.06 -26.41
C HIS A 262 2.65 15.96 -26.28
N GLY A 263 1.38 16.26 -26.57
CA GLY A 263 0.27 15.33 -26.32
C GLY A 263 0.19 14.93 -24.84
N ALA A 264 0.47 15.87 -23.93
CA ALA A 264 0.71 15.61 -22.52
C ALA A 264 -0.28 16.36 -21.63
N ALA A 265 -0.80 15.70 -20.60
CA ALA A 265 -1.61 16.30 -19.56
C ALA A 265 -1.50 15.46 -18.30
N SER A 266 -1.40 16.11 -17.16
CA SER A 266 -1.34 15.45 -15.86
C SER A 266 -1.74 16.41 -14.75
N PHE A 267 -1.58 15.94 -13.53
CA PHE A 267 -1.75 16.71 -12.31
C PHE A 267 -0.42 16.75 -11.56
N GLU A 268 -0.01 17.89 -11.02
CA GLU A 268 1.17 17.99 -10.16
C GLU A 268 0.69 18.32 -8.73
N PRO A 269 0.65 17.33 -7.80
CA PRO A 269 0.23 17.56 -6.43
C PRO A 269 1.18 18.50 -5.71
N ARG A 270 0.63 19.32 -4.81
CA ARG A 270 1.45 20.05 -3.85
C ARG A 270 1.95 19.11 -2.76
N ASP A 271 3.23 19.20 -2.40
CA ASP A 271 3.81 18.36 -1.34
C ASP A 271 3.21 18.69 0.04
N ASP A 272 2.82 19.95 0.27
CA ASP A 272 2.16 20.37 1.52
C ASP A 272 0.69 19.92 1.64
N ALA A 273 0.06 19.61 0.50
CA ALA A 273 -1.29 19.06 0.45
C ALA A 273 -1.30 17.56 0.80
N ASP A 274 -0.14 16.91 0.85
CA ASP A 274 0.07 15.56 1.37
C ASP A 274 -0.93 14.55 0.76
N GLU A 275 -1.60 13.75 1.58
CA GLU A 275 -2.58 12.76 1.15
C GLU A 275 -3.78 13.36 0.41
N ASP A 276 -4.22 14.57 0.77
CA ASP A 276 -5.33 15.25 0.10
C ASP A 276 -4.96 15.59 -1.34
N GLY A 277 -3.75 16.11 -1.56
CA GLY A 277 -3.21 16.41 -2.88
C GLY A 277 -3.07 15.16 -3.75
N PHE A 278 -2.54 14.08 -3.17
CA PHE A 278 -2.41 12.79 -3.84
C PHE A 278 -3.78 12.22 -4.26
N LYS A 279 -4.74 12.14 -3.34
CA LYS A 279 -6.09 11.62 -3.61
C LYS A 279 -6.83 12.45 -4.65
N ALA A 280 -6.75 13.77 -4.55
CA ALA A 280 -7.30 14.67 -5.56
C ALA A 280 -6.68 14.41 -6.94
N GLY A 281 -5.35 14.31 -7.00
CA GLY A 281 -4.63 14.05 -8.23
C GLY A 281 -5.07 12.77 -8.94
N LEU A 282 -5.31 11.68 -8.21
CA LEU A 282 -5.79 10.43 -8.81
C LEU A 282 -7.15 10.60 -9.51
N VAL A 283 -8.06 11.35 -8.90
CA VAL A 283 -9.36 11.66 -9.52
C VAL A 283 -9.19 12.55 -10.75
N TRP A 284 -8.26 13.51 -10.71
CA TRP A 284 -7.96 14.36 -11.86
C TRP A 284 -7.33 13.57 -13.02
N LEU A 285 -6.47 12.58 -12.73
CA LEU A 285 -5.95 11.67 -13.75
C LEU A 285 -7.07 10.86 -14.42
N ASP A 286 -8.04 10.36 -13.64
CA ASP A 286 -9.20 9.62 -14.18
C ASP A 286 -10.06 10.50 -15.10
N ARG A 287 -10.31 11.75 -14.69
CA ARG A 287 -11.02 12.75 -15.53
C ARG A 287 -10.27 13.05 -16.84
N LEU A 288 -8.94 13.20 -16.77
CA LEU A 288 -8.11 13.39 -17.97
C LEU A 288 -8.12 12.15 -18.87
N GLN A 289 -8.10 10.94 -18.29
CA GLN A 289 -8.20 9.70 -19.05
C GLN A 289 -9.53 9.61 -19.79
N SER A 290 -10.64 9.92 -19.13
CA SER A 290 -11.95 10.00 -19.78
C SER A 290 -11.94 11.01 -20.94
N ALA A 291 -11.37 12.20 -20.77
CA ALA A 291 -11.25 13.18 -21.85
C ALA A 291 -10.38 12.69 -23.03
N TYR A 292 -9.31 11.93 -22.74
CA TYR A 292 -8.47 11.29 -23.76
C TYR A 292 -9.26 10.26 -24.59
N GLU A 293 -10.06 9.43 -23.94
CA GLU A 293 -10.91 8.42 -24.60
C GLU A 293 -11.97 9.05 -25.52
N HIS A 294 -12.39 10.29 -25.22
CA HIS A 294 -13.25 11.10 -26.08
C HIS A 294 -12.49 11.83 -27.21
N GLY A 295 -11.19 11.57 -27.38
CA GLY A 295 -10.37 12.14 -28.45
C GLY A 295 -10.04 13.62 -28.30
N MET A 296 -10.13 14.16 -27.08
CA MET A 296 -9.81 15.57 -26.84
C MET A 296 -8.30 15.83 -26.97
N SER A 297 -7.92 17.06 -27.32
CA SER A 297 -6.53 17.50 -27.15
C SER A 297 -6.26 17.80 -25.67
N PRO A 298 -5.00 17.74 -25.20
CA PRO A 298 -4.65 18.09 -23.83
C PRO A 298 -5.25 19.42 -23.33
N SER A 299 -5.14 20.50 -24.11
CA SER A 299 -5.67 21.81 -23.70
C SER A 299 -7.20 21.88 -23.73
N ALA A 300 -7.85 21.11 -24.61
CA ALA A 300 -9.30 20.98 -24.64
C ALA A 300 -9.79 20.18 -23.42
N ALA A 301 -9.12 19.08 -23.09
CA ALA A 301 -9.37 18.29 -21.89
C ALA A 301 -9.20 19.13 -20.62
N LEU A 302 -8.10 19.89 -20.51
CA LEU A 302 -7.85 20.81 -19.39
C LEU A 302 -9.02 21.76 -19.16
N ARG A 303 -9.51 22.39 -20.25
CA ARG A 303 -10.65 23.29 -20.20
C ARG A 303 -11.92 22.55 -19.79
N GLU A 304 -12.22 21.40 -20.40
CA GLU A 304 -13.42 20.62 -20.08
C GLU A 304 -13.46 20.22 -18.61
N VAL A 305 -12.40 19.54 -18.14
CA VAL A 305 -12.40 18.99 -16.78
C VAL A 305 -12.34 20.09 -15.71
N ALA A 306 -11.77 21.26 -16.02
CA ALA A 306 -11.75 22.39 -15.10
C ALA A 306 -13.14 23.00 -14.83
N HIS A 307 -14.15 22.72 -15.68
CA HIS A 307 -15.54 23.13 -15.46
C HIS A 307 -16.36 22.09 -14.69
N LEU A 308 -15.82 20.89 -14.45
CA LEU A 308 -16.54 19.85 -13.73
C LEU A 308 -16.76 20.24 -12.25
N PRO A 309 -17.94 19.94 -11.70
CA PRO A 309 -18.21 20.18 -10.29
C PRO A 309 -17.34 19.28 -9.39
N ASP A 310 -17.09 19.74 -8.18
CA ASP A 310 -16.42 18.94 -7.14
C ASP A 310 -17.40 17.98 -6.44
N GLU A 311 -17.87 16.99 -7.19
CA GLU A 311 -18.78 15.94 -6.66
C GLU A 311 -18.01 14.87 -5.88
N SER A 312 -16.77 14.61 -6.26
CA SER A 312 -15.91 13.57 -5.67
C SER A 312 -15.05 14.05 -4.50
N GLY A 313 -15.11 15.34 -4.13
CA GLY A 313 -14.24 15.93 -3.11
C GLY A 313 -12.77 16.09 -3.54
N ALA A 314 -12.49 16.06 -4.85
CA ALA A 314 -11.15 16.20 -5.43
C ALA A 314 -10.73 17.67 -5.60
N GLY A 315 -11.51 18.60 -5.06
CA GLY A 315 -11.28 20.03 -5.18
C GLY A 315 -11.79 20.60 -6.50
N ARG A 316 -11.72 21.93 -6.61
CA ARG A 316 -12.17 22.70 -7.77
C ARG A 316 -10.98 23.32 -8.47
N ALA A 317 -10.84 23.04 -9.76
CA ALA A 317 -9.94 23.80 -10.61
C ALA A 317 -10.36 25.27 -10.59
N GLN A 318 -9.40 26.17 -10.46
CA GLN A 318 -9.67 27.59 -10.56
C GLN A 318 -10.13 27.89 -11.98
N THR A 319 -11.38 28.34 -12.12
CA THR A 319 -11.91 28.81 -13.39
C THR A 319 -11.31 30.19 -13.69
N VAL A 320 -10.12 30.21 -14.26
CA VAL A 320 -9.53 31.42 -14.86
C VAL A 320 -9.98 31.52 -16.32
N ALA A 321 -10.26 32.74 -16.78
CA ALA A 321 -10.63 33.00 -18.18
C ALA A 321 -9.56 32.49 -19.18
N HIS A 322 -8.30 32.42 -18.73
CA HIS A 322 -7.19 31.79 -19.43
C HIS A 322 -6.33 30.99 -18.43
N PRO A 323 -5.96 29.74 -18.73
CA PRO A 323 -4.98 29.01 -17.93
C PRO A 323 -3.65 29.75 -17.89
N LEU A 324 -2.91 29.59 -16.79
CA LEU A 324 -1.58 30.17 -16.62
C LEU A 324 -0.58 29.40 -17.48
N ILE A 325 0.54 30.05 -17.85
CA ILE A 325 1.64 29.43 -18.61
C ILE A 325 2.88 29.46 -17.73
N GLU A 326 3.56 28.33 -17.63
CA GLU A 326 4.83 28.17 -16.91
C GLU A 326 5.60 27.00 -17.52
N ASP A 327 6.94 27.00 -17.40
CA ASP A 327 7.73 25.81 -17.68
C ASP A 327 7.36 24.67 -16.72
N LEU A 328 7.17 23.44 -17.23
CA LEU A 328 6.77 22.31 -16.39
C LEU A 328 7.76 22.01 -15.26
N ALA A 329 9.06 22.26 -15.46
CA ALA A 329 10.06 22.10 -14.41
C ALA A 329 9.85 23.11 -13.28
N VAL A 330 9.56 24.36 -13.62
CA VAL A 330 9.27 25.43 -12.65
C VAL A 330 7.94 25.18 -11.93
N LEU A 331 6.93 24.68 -12.63
CA LEU A 331 5.65 24.29 -12.00
C LEU A 331 5.84 23.16 -10.98
N ARG A 332 6.73 22.20 -11.27
CA ARG A 332 7.10 21.11 -10.36
C ARG A 332 7.83 21.60 -9.12
N GLU A 333 8.79 22.51 -9.31
CA GLU A 333 9.49 23.16 -8.18
C GLU A 333 8.48 23.88 -7.28
N ARG A 334 7.59 24.69 -7.87
CA ARG A 334 6.51 25.36 -7.14
C ARG A 334 5.59 24.40 -6.38
N ALA A 335 5.32 23.22 -6.94
CA ALA A 335 4.51 22.21 -6.29
C ALA A 335 5.22 21.56 -5.08
N SER A 336 6.55 21.51 -5.11
CA SER A 336 7.38 21.00 -4.01
C SER A 336 7.73 22.04 -2.94
N GLU A 337 7.51 23.33 -3.22
CA GLU A 337 7.72 24.42 -2.25
C GLU A 337 6.52 24.57 -1.29
N ASP A 338 6.81 24.90 -0.03
CA ASP A 338 5.82 25.22 1.02
C ASP A 338 5.12 26.56 0.75
#